data_AF-H0GUS6-F1
#
_entry.id   AF-H0GUS6-F1
#
_cell.length_a   1.000
_cell.length_b   1.000
_cell.length_c   1.000
_cell.angle_alpha   90.00
_cell.angle_beta   90.00
_cell.angle_gamma   90.00
#
_symmetry.space_group_name_H-M   'P 1'
#
loop_
_entity.id
_entity.type
_entity.pdbx_description
1 polymer ?
#
loop_
_entity_poly.entity_id
_entity_poly.type
_entity_poly.pdbx_seq_one_letter_code
_entity_poly.pdbx_strand_id
1 'polypeptide(L)'
;MGAQNANGMSVDRQQLIQILPQLYSGLNINPEFNGSFEDGMEMSIFRLYNVGIIHGWIIDGDNDPSAYEHVSKYSYMGAQKVLVQSYEIQKNKAQFGNAEQIQSDATYLKSFLARSATQLTDYGLSHLREILVERSYAVLFRNDHFCTLYKNNGELFTLVTDTTYRNRKDITWQSLKSVNGSQDSYYTGNFIPTSLERTDTTATGQNESYISNPFSDQNAGRVASNQVNSGASGVQQIEDDEELARRLQEQEDLRAANNMQNGYANNSRNHPRERFERPDKHSKKK
;
A
#
# COMPACT_ATOMS: atom_id res chain seq x y z
N MET A 1 24.94 -22.21 34.13
CA MET A 1 24.55 -23.47 34.81
C MET A 1 23.04 -23.62 34.69
N GLY A 2 22.56 -24.80 34.31
CA GLY A 2 21.15 -25.18 34.50
C GLY A 2 20.43 -25.72 33.26
N ALA A 3 20.68 -26.99 32.96
CA ALA A 3 19.81 -27.94 32.25
C ALA A 3 19.43 -27.66 30.78
N GLN A 4 20.20 -28.26 29.89
CA GLN A 4 19.73 -28.77 28.61
C GLN A 4 18.51 -29.68 28.83
N ASN A 5 17.33 -29.26 28.39
CA ASN A 5 16.23 -30.17 28.15
C ASN A 5 16.39 -30.73 26.74
N ALA A 6 16.79 -31.99 26.68
CA ALA A 6 16.97 -32.80 25.49
C ALA A 6 15.62 -33.21 24.86
N ASN A 7 14.82 -32.22 24.46
CA ASN A 7 13.61 -32.40 23.65
C ASN A 7 13.50 -31.30 22.58
N GLY A 8 14.64 -30.91 21.99
CA GLY A 8 14.62 -30.28 20.67
C GLY A 8 14.09 -31.33 19.71
N MET A 9 12.78 -31.27 19.41
CA MET A 9 12.15 -32.08 18.37
C MET A 9 13.12 -32.10 17.20
N SER A 10 13.58 -33.30 16.86
CA SER A 10 14.45 -33.53 15.72
C SER A 10 13.68 -33.06 14.49
N VAL A 11 13.84 -31.79 14.12
CA VAL A 11 13.47 -31.32 12.81
C VAL A 11 14.31 -32.18 11.89
N ASP A 12 13.64 -33.09 11.19
CA ASP A 12 14.29 -34.13 10.43
C ASP A 12 15.20 -33.43 9.42
N ARG A 13 16.51 -33.72 9.43
CA ARG A 13 17.47 -32.98 8.58
C ARG A 13 17.06 -33.03 7.10
N GLN A 14 16.36 -34.10 6.74
CA GLN A 14 15.76 -34.34 5.44
C GLN A 14 14.60 -33.37 5.15
N GLN A 15 13.74 -33.07 6.12
CA GLN A 15 12.68 -32.06 5.97
C GLN A 15 13.27 -30.65 5.79
N LEU A 16 14.37 -30.33 6.48
CA LEU A 16 15.05 -29.04 6.30
C LEU A 16 15.59 -28.86 4.88
N ILE A 17 16.22 -29.89 4.30
CA ILE A 17 16.73 -29.84 2.93
C ILE A 17 15.60 -29.59 1.91
N GLN A 18 14.38 -30.07 2.20
CA GLN A 18 13.22 -29.84 1.34
C GLN A 18 12.67 -28.40 1.42
N ILE A 19 12.87 -27.71 2.55
CA ILE A 19 12.34 -26.35 2.77
C ILE A 19 13.38 -25.27 2.43
N LEU A 20 14.69 -25.59 2.44
CA LEU A 20 15.74 -24.64 2.03
C LEU A 20 15.49 -23.97 0.67
N PRO A 21 15.01 -24.68 -0.37
CA PRO A 21 14.62 -24.04 -1.63
C PRO A 21 13.44 -23.07 -1.50
N GLN A 22 12.51 -23.33 -0.56
CA GLN A 22 11.33 -22.49 -0.35
C GLN A 22 11.67 -21.14 0.29
N LEU A 23 12.76 -21.04 1.06
CA LEU A 23 13.27 -19.72 1.51
C LEU A 23 13.57 -18.79 0.33
N TYR A 24 13.94 -19.33 -0.83
CA TYR A 24 14.23 -18.55 -2.03
C TYR A 24 12.99 -18.27 -2.88
N SER A 25 12.10 -19.27 -3.05
CA SER A 25 10.90 -19.10 -3.88
C SER A 25 9.74 -18.36 -3.19
N GLY A 26 9.82 -18.20 -1.87
CA GLY A 26 8.76 -17.63 -1.04
C GLY A 26 8.37 -18.61 0.06
N LEU A 27 8.69 -18.24 1.30
CA LEU A 27 8.38 -19.04 2.47
C LEU A 27 6.88 -18.87 2.82
N ASN A 28 6.16 -19.97 2.95
CA ASN A 28 4.73 -19.94 3.28
C ASN A 28 4.55 -19.72 4.79
N ILE A 29 4.56 -18.46 5.20
CA ILE A 29 4.32 -18.08 6.59
C ILE A 29 2.96 -17.41 6.73
N ASN A 30 2.31 -17.66 7.86
CA ASN A 30 0.97 -17.13 8.12
C ASN A 30 0.98 -16.36 9.44
N PRO A 31 1.06 -15.01 9.40
CA PRO A 31 1.04 -14.21 10.61
C PRO A 31 -0.34 -14.24 11.28
N GLU A 32 -0.35 -14.24 12.60
CA GLU A 32 -1.53 -14.14 13.45
C GLU A 32 -1.66 -12.72 14.01
N PHE A 33 -2.87 -12.19 14.08
CA PHE A 33 -3.07 -10.78 14.47
C PHE A 33 -2.84 -10.50 15.96
N ASN A 34 -2.43 -11.48 16.74
CA ASN A 34 -1.93 -11.38 18.11
C ASN A 34 -0.40 -11.13 18.19
N GLY A 35 0.33 -11.24 17.07
CA GLY A 35 1.80 -11.09 17.02
C GLY A 35 2.59 -12.40 16.89
N SER A 36 1.94 -13.57 16.91
CA SER A 36 2.58 -14.85 16.61
C SER A 36 2.46 -15.25 15.14
N PHE A 37 3.13 -16.33 14.76
CA PHE A 37 2.93 -17.00 13.48
C PHE A 37 2.26 -18.35 13.73
N GLU A 38 1.47 -18.82 12.76
CA GLU A 38 0.99 -20.20 12.76
C GLU A 38 2.20 -21.16 12.77
N ASP A 39 2.14 -22.19 13.62
CA ASP A 39 3.23 -23.14 13.78
C ASP A 39 3.38 -24.00 12.51
N GLY A 40 4.38 -23.66 11.70
CA GLY A 40 4.76 -24.36 10.47
C GLY A 40 6.11 -25.05 10.54
N MET A 41 6.42 -25.85 9.52
CA MET A 41 7.78 -26.38 9.36
C MET A 41 8.78 -25.25 9.04
N GLU A 42 8.30 -24.21 8.38
CA GLU A 42 8.99 -22.98 8.04
C GLU A 42 9.55 -22.28 9.30
N MET A 43 8.77 -22.24 10.38
CA MET A 43 9.20 -21.71 11.68
C MET A 43 10.35 -22.51 12.30
N SER A 44 10.45 -23.80 11.95
CA SER A 44 11.50 -24.67 12.47
C SER A 44 12.90 -24.29 11.98
N ILE A 45 13.01 -23.64 10.80
CA ILE A 45 14.28 -23.12 10.31
C ILE A 45 14.78 -21.97 11.19
N PHE A 46 13.90 -21.02 11.52
CA PHE A 46 14.25 -19.89 12.39
C PHE A 46 14.67 -20.37 13.78
N ARG A 47 13.95 -21.36 14.34
CA ARG A 47 14.31 -22.02 15.60
C ARG A 47 15.67 -22.72 15.52
N LEU A 48 15.96 -23.42 14.43
CA LEU A 48 17.21 -24.15 14.25
C LEU A 48 18.43 -23.23 14.19
N TYR A 49 18.33 -22.12 13.45
CA TYR A 49 19.40 -21.13 13.32
C TYR A 49 19.45 -20.14 14.49
N ASN A 50 18.53 -20.26 15.45
CA ASN A 50 18.38 -19.35 16.57
C ASN A 50 18.24 -17.88 16.12
N VAL A 51 17.50 -17.68 15.04
CA VAL A 51 17.17 -16.36 14.47
C VAL A 51 15.72 -16.06 14.79
N GLY A 52 15.45 -14.96 15.48
CA GLY A 52 14.07 -14.53 15.76
C GLY A 52 13.38 -14.07 14.49
N ILE A 53 12.14 -14.50 14.29
CA ILE A 53 11.22 -13.95 13.28
C ILE A 53 10.07 -13.24 14.00
N ILE A 54 9.73 -12.03 13.55
CA ILE A 54 8.72 -11.17 14.15
C ILE A 54 7.93 -10.45 13.05
N HIS A 55 6.73 -9.99 13.38
CA HIS A 55 5.92 -9.11 12.54
C HIS A 55 5.19 -8.08 13.41
N GLY A 56 4.79 -6.96 12.81
CA GLY A 56 4.07 -5.88 13.50
C GLY A 56 2.60 -5.76 13.07
N TRP A 57 2.05 -6.83 12.48
CA TRP A 57 0.66 -6.86 12.04
C TRP A 57 -0.25 -7.31 13.18
N ILE A 58 -0.44 -6.44 14.18
CA ILE A 58 -1.06 -6.79 15.46
C ILE A 58 -2.26 -5.88 15.71
N ILE A 59 -3.40 -6.46 16.09
CA ILE A 59 -4.54 -5.65 16.48
C ILE A 59 -4.37 -5.09 17.90
N ASP A 60 -4.68 -3.81 18.04
CA ASP A 60 -4.61 -3.09 19.31
C ASP A 60 -5.83 -3.39 20.18
N GLY A 61 -5.61 -4.06 21.31
CA GLY A 61 -6.65 -4.40 22.27
C GLY A 61 -7.09 -3.24 23.17
N ASP A 62 -6.24 -2.23 23.35
CA ASP A 62 -6.54 -1.09 24.22
C ASP A 62 -7.46 -0.10 23.51
N ASN A 63 -7.24 0.10 22.21
CA ASN A 63 -8.04 1.03 21.40
C ASN A 63 -9.39 0.46 20.95
N ASP A 64 -9.48 -0.84 20.64
CA ASP A 64 -10.71 -1.48 20.16
C ASP A 64 -10.86 -2.90 20.72
N PRO A 65 -11.32 -3.04 21.98
CA PRO A 65 -11.49 -4.34 22.64
C PRO A 65 -12.45 -5.28 21.89
N SER A 66 -13.49 -4.70 21.27
CA SER A 66 -14.46 -5.46 20.48
C SER A 66 -13.79 -6.05 19.24
N ALA A 67 -13.08 -5.23 18.45
CA ALA A 67 -12.37 -5.76 17.30
C ALA A 67 -11.27 -6.75 17.70
N TYR A 68 -10.59 -6.53 18.82
CA TYR A 68 -9.58 -7.45 19.34
C TYR A 68 -10.12 -8.86 19.58
N GLU A 69 -11.28 -9.01 20.24
CA GLU A 69 -11.92 -10.32 20.48
C GLU A 69 -12.28 -11.05 19.16
N HIS A 70 -12.67 -10.29 18.14
CA HIS A 70 -13.07 -10.83 16.85
C HIS A 70 -11.89 -11.13 15.91
N VAL A 71 -10.76 -10.41 16.03
CA VAL A 71 -9.66 -10.45 15.06
C VAL A 71 -8.41 -11.15 15.60
N SER A 72 -8.06 -10.98 16.88
CA SER A 72 -6.77 -11.43 17.45
C SER A 72 -6.52 -12.94 17.31
N LYS A 73 -7.58 -13.74 17.31
CA LYS A 73 -7.54 -15.21 17.17
C LYS A 73 -7.33 -15.72 15.74
N TYR A 74 -7.35 -14.83 14.75
CA TYR A 74 -7.23 -15.22 13.34
C TYR A 74 -5.81 -15.01 12.82
N SER A 75 -5.38 -15.95 11.99
CA SER A 75 -4.27 -15.78 11.06
C SER A 75 -4.71 -15.06 9.79
N TYR A 76 -3.76 -14.54 9.02
CA TYR A 76 -4.06 -13.86 7.75
C TYR A 76 -4.85 -14.78 6.79
N MET A 77 -4.41 -16.03 6.58
CA MET A 77 -5.15 -17.00 5.77
C MET A 77 -6.52 -17.34 6.38
N GLY A 78 -6.59 -17.47 7.70
CA GLY A 78 -7.84 -17.71 8.42
C GLY A 78 -8.86 -16.59 8.17
N ALA A 79 -8.41 -15.34 8.26
CA ALA A 79 -9.23 -14.17 7.99
C ALA A 79 -9.70 -14.10 6.53
N GLN A 80 -8.82 -14.38 5.57
CA GLN A 80 -9.21 -14.46 4.16
C GLN A 80 -10.30 -15.51 3.93
N LYS A 81 -10.15 -16.69 4.53
CA LYS A 81 -11.15 -17.76 4.45
C LYS A 81 -12.50 -17.32 5.00
N VAL A 82 -12.53 -16.67 6.17
CA VAL A 82 -13.76 -16.13 6.77
C VAL A 82 -14.42 -15.08 5.87
N LEU A 83 -13.64 -14.20 5.25
CA LEU A 83 -14.17 -13.19 4.33
C LEU A 83 -14.79 -13.81 3.07
N VAL A 84 -14.16 -14.85 2.50
CA VAL A 84 -14.71 -15.60 1.36
C VAL A 84 -16.01 -16.32 1.78
N GLN A 85 -16.01 -17.00 2.93
CA GLN A 85 -17.21 -17.66 3.45
C GLN A 85 -18.35 -16.67 3.69
N SER A 86 -18.06 -15.51 4.28
CA SER A 86 -19.05 -14.44 4.47
C SER A 86 -19.66 -13.98 3.14
N TYR A 87 -18.84 -13.87 2.09
CA TYR A 87 -19.31 -13.52 0.76
C TYR A 87 -20.22 -14.60 0.16
N GLU A 88 -19.85 -15.88 0.32
CA GLU A 88 -20.65 -17.02 -0.14
C GLU A 88 -21.99 -17.14 0.60
N ILE A 89 -22.02 -16.86 1.92
CA ILE A 89 -23.28 -16.79 2.68
C ILE A 89 -24.18 -15.71 2.10
N GLN A 90 -23.62 -14.51 1.85
CA GLN A 90 -24.40 -13.37 1.38
C GLN A 90 -24.91 -13.55 -0.06
N LYS A 91 -24.09 -14.09 -0.98
CA LYS A 91 -24.47 -14.28 -2.38
C LYS A 91 -25.15 -15.61 -2.68
N ASN A 92 -24.56 -16.72 -2.23
CA ASN A 92 -24.97 -18.07 -2.61
C ASN A 92 -25.88 -18.73 -1.57
N LYS A 93 -26.22 -18.03 -0.47
CA LYS A 93 -27.01 -18.56 0.66
C LYS A 93 -26.44 -19.88 1.19
N ALA A 94 -25.11 -20.00 1.19
CA ALA A 94 -24.42 -21.16 1.73
C ALA A 94 -24.75 -21.31 3.22
N GLN A 95 -25.08 -22.54 3.63
CA GLN A 95 -25.37 -22.90 5.02
C GLN A 95 -24.08 -23.39 5.68
N PHE A 96 -23.50 -22.54 6.53
CA PHE A 96 -22.43 -22.94 7.46
C PHE A 96 -23.01 -22.97 8.87
N GLY A 97 -22.63 -23.96 9.67
CA GLY A 97 -23.14 -24.12 11.05
C GLY A 97 -22.85 -22.94 11.97
N ASN A 98 -21.88 -22.10 11.61
CA ASN A 98 -21.43 -20.90 12.33
C ASN A 98 -21.62 -19.61 11.52
N ALA A 99 -22.65 -19.52 10.68
CA ALA A 99 -22.87 -18.39 9.76
C ALA A 99 -22.96 -17.01 10.46
N GLU A 100 -23.63 -16.92 11.61
CA GLU A 100 -23.74 -15.64 12.37
C GLU A 100 -22.38 -15.15 12.85
N GLN A 101 -21.56 -16.05 13.39
CA GLN A 101 -20.21 -15.72 13.83
C GLN A 101 -19.32 -15.31 12.65
N ILE A 102 -19.39 -16.02 11.52
CA ILE A 102 -18.64 -15.69 10.30
C ILE A 102 -18.97 -14.26 9.83
N GLN A 103 -20.25 -13.88 9.80
CA GLN A 103 -20.66 -12.54 9.38
C GLN A 103 -20.20 -11.44 10.34
N SER A 104 -20.28 -11.71 11.66
CA SER A 104 -19.79 -10.80 12.69
C SER A 104 -18.27 -10.60 12.56
N ASP A 105 -17.50 -11.69 12.60
CA ASP A 105 -16.04 -11.68 12.49
C ASP A 105 -15.58 -11.04 11.17
N ALA A 106 -16.25 -11.35 10.05
CA ALA A 106 -15.92 -10.78 8.73
C ALA A 106 -16.01 -9.25 8.69
N THR A 107 -16.93 -8.65 9.44
CA THR A 107 -17.08 -7.19 9.49
C THR A 107 -15.87 -6.54 10.16
N TYR A 108 -15.43 -7.09 11.30
CA TYR A 108 -14.24 -6.62 12.02
C TYR A 108 -12.96 -6.90 11.24
N LEU A 109 -12.81 -8.09 10.66
CA LEU A 109 -11.68 -8.46 9.83
C LEU A 109 -11.55 -7.53 8.62
N LYS A 110 -12.64 -7.25 7.92
CA LYS A 110 -12.62 -6.34 6.76
C LYS A 110 -12.17 -4.92 7.16
N SER A 111 -12.69 -4.42 8.28
CA SER A 111 -12.29 -3.11 8.82
C SER A 111 -10.81 -3.08 9.22
N PHE A 112 -10.33 -4.13 9.87
CA PHE A 112 -8.94 -4.26 10.28
C PHE A 112 -7.99 -4.30 9.08
N LEU A 113 -8.22 -5.20 8.12
CA LEU A 113 -7.40 -5.33 6.92
C LEU A 113 -7.36 -4.02 6.10
N ALA A 114 -8.47 -3.28 6.04
CA ALA A 114 -8.51 -1.98 5.37
C ALA A 114 -7.67 -0.91 6.08
N ARG A 115 -7.60 -0.93 7.41
CA ARG A 115 -6.78 0.00 8.21
C ARG A 115 -5.30 -0.38 8.23
N SER A 116 -4.97 -1.66 8.09
CA SER A 116 -3.62 -2.19 8.20
C SER A 116 -3.03 -2.65 6.85
N ALA A 117 -3.28 -1.90 5.76
CA ALA A 117 -2.91 -2.31 4.40
C ALA A 117 -1.40 -2.52 4.20
N THR A 118 -0.55 -1.90 5.03
CA THR A 118 0.92 -2.04 5.00
C THR A 118 1.45 -3.19 5.85
N GLN A 119 0.56 -4.10 6.29
CA GLN A 119 0.85 -5.24 7.18
C GLN A 119 1.65 -4.84 8.45
N LEU A 120 1.45 -3.61 8.89
CA LEU A 120 2.09 -3.03 10.06
C LEU A 120 1.09 -2.08 10.71
N THR A 121 1.05 -2.07 12.02
CA THR A 121 0.13 -1.24 12.83
C THR A 121 0.94 -0.38 13.78
N ASP A 122 0.39 0.73 14.27
CA ASP A 122 1.11 1.60 15.22
C ASP A 122 1.38 0.88 16.54
N TYR A 123 0.41 0.09 17.00
CA TYR A 123 0.57 -0.81 18.14
C TYR A 123 1.66 -1.85 17.87
N GLY A 124 1.61 -2.55 16.74
CA GLY A 124 2.62 -3.54 16.38
C GLY A 124 4.02 -2.94 16.22
N LEU A 125 4.16 -1.70 15.74
CA LEU A 125 5.45 -1.02 15.68
C LEU A 125 6.02 -0.73 17.08
N SER A 126 5.16 -0.33 18.01
CA SER A 126 5.54 -0.14 19.42
C SER A 126 5.92 -1.48 20.06
N HIS A 127 5.13 -2.53 19.80
CA HIS A 127 5.42 -3.88 20.26
C HIS A 127 6.76 -4.41 19.73
N LEU A 128 7.08 -4.17 18.45
CA LEU A 128 8.39 -4.53 17.87
C LEU A 128 9.56 -3.83 18.58
N ARG A 129 9.37 -2.59 19.03
CA ARG A 129 10.38 -1.86 19.81
C ARG A 129 10.57 -2.46 21.19
N GLU A 130 9.53 -3.02 21.80
CA GLU A 130 9.60 -3.62 23.14
C GLU A 130 10.20 -5.02 23.10
N ILE A 131 9.78 -5.86 22.16
CA ILE A 131 10.20 -7.26 22.08
C ILE A 131 11.64 -7.43 21.59
N LEU A 132 12.09 -6.54 20.70
CA LEU A 132 13.44 -6.64 20.16
C LEU A 132 14.46 -6.10 21.17
N VAL A 133 15.45 -6.93 21.49
CA VAL A 133 16.53 -6.56 22.40
C VAL A 133 17.45 -5.54 21.73
N GLU A 134 17.94 -4.58 22.50
CA GLU A 134 18.89 -3.57 22.03
C GLU A 134 20.14 -4.24 21.44
N ARG A 135 20.61 -3.76 20.27
CA ARG A 135 21.75 -4.31 19.51
C ARG A 135 21.59 -5.78 19.09
N SER A 136 20.35 -6.22 18.89
CA SER A 136 20.04 -7.55 18.35
C SER A 136 19.42 -7.49 16.96
N TYR A 137 19.51 -8.61 16.23
CA TYR A 137 18.93 -8.77 14.90
C TYR A 137 17.74 -9.71 14.96
N ALA A 138 16.75 -9.44 14.11
CA ALA A 138 15.62 -10.33 13.86
C ALA A 138 15.22 -10.25 12.39
N VAL A 139 14.44 -11.20 11.92
CA VAL A 139 13.79 -11.15 10.62
C VAL A 139 12.39 -10.56 10.80
N LEU A 140 12.09 -9.48 10.10
CA LEU A 140 10.78 -8.84 10.08
C LEU A 140 10.02 -9.27 8.82
N PHE A 141 8.81 -9.80 9.01
CA PHE A 141 7.85 -10.02 7.93
C PHE A 141 6.92 -8.81 7.78
N ARG A 142 6.89 -8.23 6.57
CA ARG A 142 6.03 -7.09 6.22
C ARG A 142 5.84 -7.03 4.71
N ASN A 143 4.61 -6.77 4.26
CA ASN A 143 4.21 -6.66 2.85
C ASN A 143 4.68 -7.87 2.02
N ASP A 144 4.44 -9.08 2.53
CA ASP A 144 4.84 -10.35 1.89
C ASP A 144 6.36 -10.44 1.61
N HIS A 145 7.16 -9.68 2.34
CA HIS A 145 8.61 -9.62 2.22
C HIS A 145 9.30 -9.79 3.57
N PHE A 146 10.52 -10.33 3.55
CA PHE A 146 11.37 -10.50 4.71
C PHE A 146 12.48 -9.47 4.70
N CYS A 147 12.65 -8.74 5.79
CA CYS A 147 13.76 -7.81 5.96
C CYS A 147 14.53 -8.12 7.24
N THR A 148 15.83 -7.82 7.24
CA THR A 148 16.64 -7.92 8.46
C THR A 148 16.38 -6.67 9.29
N LEU A 149 15.81 -6.85 10.48
CA LEU A 149 15.54 -5.81 11.46
C LEU A 149 16.67 -5.76 12.48
N TYR A 150 17.06 -4.55 12.88
CA TYR A 150 18.05 -4.28 13.90
C TYR A 150 17.56 -3.16 14.81
N LYS A 151 17.84 -3.27 16.11
CA LYS A 151 17.53 -2.22 17.09
C LYS A 151 18.80 -1.50 17.53
N ASN A 152 18.81 -0.18 17.40
CA ASN A 152 19.91 0.68 17.83
C ASN A 152 19.39 1.94 18.53
N ASN A 153 19.89 2.21 19.73
CA ASN A 153 19.49 3.34 20.58
C ASN A 153 17.97 3.46 20.75
N GLY A 154 17.26 2.34 20.87
CA GLY A 154 15.80 2.31 20.97
C GLY A 154 15.03 2.54 19.66
N GLU A 155 15.72 2.82 18.55
CA GLU A 155 15.13 2.93 17.22
C GLU A 155 15.28 1.63 16.42
N LEU A 156 14.35 1.36 15.51
CA LEU A 156 14.35 0.20 14.64
C LEU A 156 14.89 0.56 13.26
N PHE A 157 15.68 -0.34 12.67
CA PHE A 157 16.29 -0.18 11.36
C PHE A 157 16.15 -1.46 10.54
N THR A 158 15.77 -1.33 9.28
CA THR A 158 15.74 -2.43 8.31
C THR A 158 16.96 -2.35 7.38
N LEU A 159 17.55 -3.49 7.07
CA LEU A 159 18.67 -3.57 6.14
C LEU A 159 18.17 -3.31 4.72
N VAL A 160 18.82 -2.38 4.02
CA VAL A 160 18.51 -2.06 2.63
C VAL A 160 19.19 -3.10 1.72
N THR A 161 18.38 -3.95 1.10
CA THR A 161 18.85 -5.01 0.19
C THR A 161 18.55 -4.74 -1.28
N ASP A 162 17.89 -3.62 -1.60
CA ASP A 162 17.55 -3.28 -2.97
C ASP A 162 18.80 -2.98 -3.82
N THR A 163 18.83 -3.59 -5.00
CA THR A 163 19.86 -3.43 -6.02
C THR A 163 20.01 -1.99 -6.53
N THR A 164 18.97 -1.17 -6.43
CA THR A 164 19.02 0.25 -6.81
C THR A 164 20.11 1.03 -6.05
N TYR A 165 20.40 0.63 -4.81
CA TYR A 165 21.42 1.25 -3.97
C TYR A 165 22.77 0.54 -4.02
N ARG A 166 22.98 -0.40 -4.94
CA ARG A 166 24.21 -1.21 -5.03
C ARG A 166 25.50 -0.38 -5.08
N ASN A 167 25.46 0.77 -5.74
CA ASN A 167 26.61 1.65 -5.92
C ASN A 167 26.78 2.66 -4.78
N ARG A 168 25.78 2.79 -3.90
CA ARG A 168 25.74 3.74 -2.78
C ARG A 168 26.10 3.06 -1.47
N LYS A 169 27.39 3.08 -1.13
CA LYS A 169 27.91 2.51 0.13
C LYS A 169 27.45 3.27 1.38
N ASP A 170 26.95 4.48 1.19
CA ASP A 170 26.37 5.36 2.19
C ASP A 170 24.96 4.95 2.62
N ILE A 171 24.30 4.03 1.91
CA ILE A 171 22.96 3.54 2.27
C ILE A 171 23.06 2.08 2.66
N THR A 172 22.85 1.80 3.94
CA THR A 172 22.87 0.44 4.50
C THR A 172 21.59 0.16 5.27
N TRP A 173 21.12 1.12 6.06
CA TRP A 173 19.96 0.98 6.92
C TRP A 173 18.86 1.96 6.51
N GLN A 174 17.61 1.56 6.69
CA GLN A 174 16.44 2.43 6.63
C GLN A 174 15.81 2.43 8.01
N SER A 175 15.55 3.59 8.61
CA SER A 175 14.84 3.62 9.88
C SER A 175 13.39 3.18 9.70
N LEU A 176 12.84 2.50 10.69
CA LEU A 176 11.43 2.10 10.75
C LEU A 176 10.74 2.89 11.87
N LYS A 177 10.36 4.14 11.56
CA LYS A 177 9.77 5.09 12.52
C LYS A 177 8.26 5.20 12.38
N SER A 178 7.72 5.05 11.18
CA SER A 178 6.28 5.13 10.93
C SER A 178 5.75 3.98 10.06
N VAL A 179 4.46 3.67 10.23
CA VAL A 179 3.76 2.61 9.50
C VAL A 179 3.69 2.86 7.99
N ASN A 180 3.65 4.12 7.58
CA ASN A 180 3.59 4.55 6.17
C ASN A 180 4.96 4.93 5.58
N GLY A 181 6.01 4.94 6.40
CA GLY A 181 7.36 5.35 6.02
C GLY A 181 7.57 6.85 5.80
N SER A 182 6.61 7.71 6.16
CA SER A 182 6.75 9.17 6.01
C SER A 182 7.88 9.78 6.86
N GLN A 183 8.25 9.13 7.96
CA GLN A 183 9.32 9.55 8.87
C GLN A 183 10.59 8.70 8.71
N ASP A 184 10.63 7.83 7.70
CA ASP A 184 11.74 6.91 7.50
C ASP A 184 12.83 7.59 6.67
N SER A 185 14.08 7.53 7.14
CA SER A 185 15.25 8.04 6.43
C SER A 185 16.30 6.95 6.27
N TYR A 186 17.20 7.14 5.31
CA TYR A 186 18.33 6.24 5.10
C TYR A 186 19.52 6.60 5.99
N TYR A 187 20.29 5.58 6.35
CA TYR A 187 21.43 5.66 7.24
C TYR A 187 22.59 4.82 6.68
N THR A 188 23.80 5.28 6.97
CA THR A 188 25.05 4.54 6.74
C THR A 188 25.17 3.34 7.68
N GLY A 189 26.14 2.45 7.43
CA GLY A 189 26.42 1.30 8.31
C GLY A 189 26.69 1.64 9.78
N ASN A 190 27.10 2.89 10.08
CA ASN A 190 27.36 3.38 11.43
C ASN A 190 26.16 4.15 12.04
N PHE A 191 24.97 4.03 11.45
CA PHE A 191 23.75 4.73 11.89
C PHE A 191 23.85 6.25 11.85
N ILE A 192 24.63 6.79 10.90
CA ILE A 192 24.66 8.22 10.60
C ILE A 192 23.63 8.50 9.50
N PRO A 193 22.72 9.49 9.67
CA PRO A 193 21.75 9.84 8.65
C PRO A 193 22.42 10.18 7.33
N THR A 194 21.94 9.58 6.25
CA THR A 194 22.41 9.87 4.90
C THR A 194 21.49 10.91 4.29
N SER A 195 22.03 12.08 3.98
CA SER A 195 21.31 13.05 3.16
C SER A 195 21.10 12.42 1.78
N LEU A 196 19.85 12.09 1.46
CA LEU A 196 19.44 11.93 0.08
C LEU A 196 19.49 13.31 -0.57
N GLU A 197 20.68 13.84 -0.86
CA GLU A 197 20.78 14.76 -1.96
C GLU A 197 20.32 13.94 -3.16
N ARG A 198 19.11 14.25 -3.65
CA ARG A 198 18.73 13.89 -5.01
C ARG A 198 19.84 14.50 -5.87
N THR A 199 20.79 13.68 -6.28
CA THR A 199 21.65 14.02 -7.40
C THR A 199 20.76 13.97 -8.63
N ASP A 200 19.88 14.96 -8.76
CA ASP A 200 19.56 15.48 -10.07
C ASP A 200 20.92 15.90 -10.62
N THR A 201 21.40 15.12 -11.59
CA THR A 201 22.57 15.41 -12.38
C THR A 201 22.57 16.88 -12.79
N THR A 202 23.31 17.69 -12.05
CA THR A 202 23.62 19.06 -12.40
C THR A 202 25.14 19.16 -12.41
N ALA A 203 25.66 19.17 -13.64
CA ALA A 203 27.01 19.62 -13.90
C ALA A 203 27.15 21.05 -13.34
N THR A 204 28.10 21.20 -12.41
CA THR A 204 28.97 22.37 -12.20
C THR A 204 28.43 23.77 -12.54
N GLY A 205 28.29 24.62 -11.53
CA GLY A 205 28.45 26.07 -11.72
C GLY A 205 27.73 26.98 -10.70
N GLN A 206 28.44 27.31 -9.61
CA GLN A 206 28.41 28.55 -8.81
C GLN A 206 27.27 29.57 -9.03
N ASN A 207 26.50 29.86 -7.98
CA ASN A 207 26.42 31.15 -7.26
C ASN A 207 25.07 31.40 -6.57
N GLU A 208 25.14 32.23 -5.54
CA GLU A 208 24.15 32.54 -4.51
C GLU A 208 22.81 33.12 -4.99
N SER A 209 21.78 32.83 -4.17
CA SER A 209 20.72 33.73 -3.67
C SER A 209 19.40 33.94 -4.43
N TYR A 210 18.34 33.94 -3.59
CA TYR A 210 16.95 34.38 -3.72
C TYR A 210 15.88 33.39 -4.24
N ILE A 211 15.02 32.98 -3.30
CA ILE A 211 13.75 32.30 -3.51
C ILE A 211 12.77 33.29 -4.16
N SER A 212 12.37 33.05 -5.40
CA SER A 212 11.25 33.71 -6.07
C SER A 212 10.12 32.72 -6.33
N ASN A 213 8.94 32.98 -5.75
CA ASN A 213 7.73 32.17 -5.87
C ASN A 213 7.30 31.95 -7.34
N PRO A 214 6.79 30.78 -7.74
CA PRO A 214 6.48 30.45 -9.14
C PRO A 214 5.12 30.97 -9.65
N PHE A 215 4.49 31.93 -8.95
CA PHE A 215 3.12 32.38 -9.25
C PHE A 215 2.94 33.91 -9.40
N SER A 216 4.00 34.69 -9.59
CA SER A 216 3.85 36.12 -9.88
C SER A 216 3.75 36.37 -11.39
N ASP A 217 2.53 36.59 -11.85
CA ASP A 217 2.19 37.10 -13.18
C ASP A 217 2.52 38.60 -13.26
N GLN A 218 3.54 38.97 -14.04
CA GLN A 218 3.78 40.35 -14.48
C GLN A 218 4.31 40.38 -15.92
N ASN A 219 3.36 40.50 -16.84
CA ASN A 219 3.56 40.81 -18.24
C ASN A 219 4.02 42.28 -18.42
N ALA A 220 5.24 42.50 -18.95
CA ALA A 220 5.58 43.74 -19.65
C ALA A 220 6.90 43.64 -20.43
N GLY A 221 6.79 43.49 -21.76
CA GLY A 221 7.56 44.33 -22.70
C GLY A 221 9.05 44.06 -22.95
N ARG A 222 9.31 43.67 -24.20
CA ARG A 222 10.30 44.27 -25.12
C ARG A 222 11.77 43.76 -25.14
N VAL A 223 12.08 43.23 -26.34
CA VAL A 223 13.23 43.51 -27.23
C VAL A 223 14.45 42.55 -27.18
N ALA A 224 14.48 41.72 -28.23
CA ALA A 224 15.58 41.20 -29.04
C ALA A 224 17.04 41.53 -28.67
N SER A 225 17.91 40.51 -28.64
CA SER A 225 18.91 40.27 -29.71
C SER A 225 19.80 39.03 -29.46
N ASN A 226 19.65 38.06 -30.37
CA ASN A 226 20.66 37.35 -31.17
C ASN A 226 21.87 36.56 -30.60
N GLN A 227 21.96 35.33 -31.17
CA GLN A 227 23.13 34.48 -31.52
C GLN A 227 23.69 33.55 -30.42
N VAL A 228 23.98 32.24 -30.61
CA VAL A 228 24.10 31.34 -31.80
C VAL A 228 24.16 29.85 -31.36
N ASN A 229 23.68 28.95 -32.24
CA ASN A 229 23.98 27.50 -32.41
C ASN A 229 23.55 26.44 -31.37
N SER A 230 22.62 25.55 -31.77
CA SER A 230 22.86 24.12 -32.13
C SER A 230 21.60 23.27 -31.89
N GLY A 231 21.00 22.66 -32.93
CA GLY A 231 19.99 21.58 -32.76
C GLY A 231 18.69 21.72 -33.58
N ALA A 232 18.78 21.79 -34.90
CA ALA A 232 17.65 21.93 -35.82
C ALA A 232 16.87 20.61 -36.07
N SER A 233 16.42 19.93 -35.01
CA SER A 233 15.56 18.73 -35.16
C SER A 233 14.40 18.66 -34.15
N GLY A 234 14.41 19.44 -33.07
CA GLY A 234 13.32 19.46 -32.09
C GLY A 234 12.16 20.41 -32.44
N VAL A 235 12.42 21.51 -33.15
CA VAL A 235 11.42 22.58 -33.34
C VAL A 235 10.31 22.18 -34.33
N GLN A 236 10.62 21.38 -35.35
CA GLN A 236 9.60 20.92 -36.31
C GLN A 236 8.69 19.82 -35.73
N GLN A 237 9.19 18.97 -34.83
CA GLN A 237 8.37 17.92 -34.20
C GLN A 237 7.39 18.50 -33.18
N ILE A 238 7.74 19.59 -32.49
CA ILE A 238 6.86 20.23 -31.51
C ILE A 238 5.67 20.91 -32.19
N GLU A 239 5.87 21.50 -33.37
CA GLU A 239 4.78 22.12 -34.16
C GLU A 239 3.81 21.06 -34.71
N ASP A 240 4.31 19.92 -35.20
CA ASP A 240 3.49 18.81 -35.69
C ASP A 240 2.65 18.14 -34.57
N ASP A 241 3.23 17.97 -33.37
CA ASP A 241 2.53 17.34 -32.24
C ASP A 241 1.41 18.25 -31.67
N GLU A 242 1.61 19.57 -31.67
CA GLU A 242 0.60 20.52 -31.18
C GLU A 242 -0.61 20.59 -32.12
N GLU A 243 -0.39 20.58 -33.44
CA GLU A 243 -1.47 20.52 -34.42
C GLU A 243 -2.27 19.21 -34.34
N LEU A 244 -1.58 18.09 -34.13
CA LEU A 244 -2.21 16.78 -33.96
C LEU A 244 -3.07 16.74 -32.69
N ALA A 245 -2.55 17.26 -31.56
CA ALA A 245 -3.27 17.33 -30.29
C ALA A 245 -4.54 18.19 -30.42
N ARG A 246 -4.46 19.33 -31.10
CA ARG A 246 -5.59 20.23 -31.33
C ARG A 246 -6.69 19.57 -32.15
N ARG A 247 -6.32 18.81 -33.19
CA ARG A 247 -7.27 18.08 -34.05
C ARG A 247 -7.96 16.93 -33.31
N LEU A 248 -7.24 16.21 -32.44
CA LEU A 248 -7.79 15.15 -31.60
C LEU A 248 -8.80 15.71 -30.59
N GLN A 249 -8.48 16.84 -29.95
CA GLN A 249 -9.36 17.53 -29.01
C GLN A 249 -10.67 17.96 -29.69
N GLU A 250 -10.59 18.59 -30.86
CA GLU A 250 -11.78 19.07 -31.59
C GLU A 250 -12.68 17.90 -32.05
N GLN A 251 -12.09 16.77 -32.45
CA GLN A 251 -12.85 15.59 -32.85
C GLN A 251 -13.61 14.95 -31.67
N GLU A 252 -13.02 14.96 -30.48
CA GLU A 252 -13.66 14.45 -29.27
C GLU A 252 -14.82 15.36 -28.83
N ASP A 253 -14.62 16.68 -28.87
CA ASP A 253 -15.64 17.68 -28.54
C ASP A 253 -16.84 17.58 -29.50
N LEU A 254 -16.61 17.39 -30.80
CA LEU A 254 -17.68 17.17 -31.78
C LEU A 254 -18.45 15.87 -31.52
N ARG A 255 -17.77 14.78 -31.14
CA ARG A 255 -18.42 13.52 -30.78
C ARG A 255 -19.25 13.67 -29.51
N ALA A 256 -18.74 14.37 -28.50
CA ALA A 256 -19.44 14.65 -27.27
C ALA A 256 -20.69 15.50 -27.52
N ALA A 257 -20.59 16.55 -28.34
CA ALA A 257 -21.72 17.39 -28.74
C ALA A 257 -22.80 16.60 -29.50
N ASN A 258 -22.41 15.74 -30.45
CA ASN A 258 -23.36 14.90 -31.20
C ASN A 258 -24.06 13.87 -30.29
N ASN A 259 -23.33 13.29 -29.32
CA ASN A 259 -23.92 12.39 -28.34
C ASN A 259 -24.91 13.11 -27.42
N MET A 260 -24.60 14.34 -27.00
CA MET A 260 -25.55 15.17 -26.25
C MET A 260 -26.79 15.49 -27.09
N GLN A 261 -26.64 15.87 -28.36
CA GLN A 261 -27.77 16.21 -29.23
C GLN A 261 -28.69 15.00 -29.50
N ASN A 262 -28.14 13.80 -29.65
CA ASN A 262 -28.93 12.56 -29.72
C ASN A 262 -29.63 12.22 -28.40
N GLY A 263 -29.03 12.54 -27.26
CA GLY A 263 -29.67 12.43 -25.94
C GLY A 263 -30.89 13.35 -25.80
N TYR A 264 -30.81 14.59 -26.29
CA TYR A 264 -31.93 15.53 -26.27
C TYR A 264 -33.05 15.19 -27.28
N ALA A 265 -32.69 14.65 -28.45
CA ALA A 265 -33.66 14.23 -29.47
C ALA A 265 -34.50 13.00 -29.04
N ASN A 266 -33.90 12.04 -28.31
CA ASN A 266 -34.62 10.88 -27.80
C ASN A 266 -35.55 11.23 -26.63
N ASN A 267 -35.23 12.24 -25.83
CA ASN A 267 -36.05 12.64 -24.69
C ASN A 267 -37.31 13.45 -25.11
N SER A 268 -37.29 14.08 -26.28
CA SER A 268 -38.44 14.86 -26.81
C SER A 268 -39.52 14.01 -27.50
N ARG A 269 -39.29 12.71 -27.72
CA ARG A 269 -40.26 11.80 -28.38
C ARG A 269 -41.23 11.08 -27.42
N ASN A 270 -41.05 11.21 -26.10
CA ASN A 270 -41.77 10.42 -25.09
C ASN A 270 -42.81 11.19 -24.24
N HIS A 271 -43.30 12.35 -24.68
CA HIS A 271 -44.44 13.01 -24.04
C HIS A 271 -45.77 12.75 -24.77
N PRO A 272 -46.78 12.10 -24.13
CA PRO A 272 -48.13 12.07 -24.65
C PRO A 272 -48.79 13.44 -24.47
N ARG A 273 -49.42 13.98 -25.53
CA ARG A 273 -50.28 15.17 -25.45
C ARG A 273 -51.56 14.82 -24.68
N GLU A 274 -51.72 15.34 -23.48
CA GLU A 274 -53.00 15.33 -22.76
C GLU A 274 -54.02 16.25 -23.47
N ARG A 275 -55.19 15.69 -23.77
CA ARG A 275 -56.33 16.32 -24.41
C ARG A 275 -57.21 16.96 -23.33
N PHE A 276 -57.36 18.28 -23.35
CA PHE A 276 -58.33 18.99 -22.53
C PHE A 276 -59.77 18.66 -22.97
N GLU A 277 -60.56 18.02 -22.11
CA GLU A 277 -62.03 17.96 -22.19
C GLU A 277 -62.66 18.74 -21.01
N ARG A 278 -63.66 19.55 -21.33
CA ARG A 278 -64.39 20.43 -20.39
C ARG A 278 -65.46 19.62 -19.61
N PRO A 279 -65.81 20.01 -18.37
CA PRO A 279 -66.82 19.28 -17.60
C PRO A 279 -68.23 19.78 -17.90
N ASP A 280 -69.12 18.89 -18.34
CA ASP A 280 -70.56 19.15 -18.36
C ASP A 280 -71.20 18.82 -17.01
N LYS A 281 -71.84 19.83 -16.43
CA LYS A 281 -72.73 19.69 -15.27
C LYS A 281 -74.08 19.16 -15.74
N HIS A 282 -74.51 18.03 -15.18
CA HIS A 282 -75.95 17.72 -15.17
C HIS A 282 -76.50 17.48 -13.77
N SER A 283 -77.62 18.17 -13.59
CA SER A 283 -78.38 18.39 -12.37
C SER A 283 -79.48 17.34 -12.26
N LYS A 284 -79.56 16.73 -11.07
CA LYS A 284 -80.76 16.37 -10.30
C LYS A 284 -81.89 15.53 -10.94
N LYS A 285 -82.06 14.40 -10.25
CA LYS A 285 -83.27 13.92 -9.53
C LYS A 285 -84.44 13.29 -10.30
N LYS A 286 -84.79 12.14 -9.70
CA LYS A 286 -86.04 11.38 -9.64
C LYS A 286 -86.29 10.42 -10.79
#